data_AF-K2CQ89-F1
#
_entry.id   AF-K2CQ89-F1
#
_cell.length_a   1.000
_cell.length_b   1.000
_cell.length_c   1.000
_cell.angle_alpha   90.00
_cell.angle_beta   90.00
_cell.angle_gamma   90.00
#
_symmetry.space_group_name_H-M   'P 1'
#
loop_
_entity.id
_entity.type
_entity.pdbx_description
1 polymer ?
#
loop_
_entity_poly.entity_id
_entity_poly.type
_entity_poly.pdbx_seq_one_letter_code
_entity_poly.pdbx_strand_id
1 'polypeptide(L)'
;MNILAIETSCDESSVAILRERSDGALPEIFQYTASQIDVHKATGGVVPEVAAREHVSVMIPFVQNILRDAGLQPAELDRIAVTSGPGLITSLFVGVETARALAYGWNKPLFGVNHIEGHIAANFLEHTNVVFPAIALVVSGGHTELLYMPKPGVYELIGATRDDAAGECFDKCARVLG
;
A
#
# COMPACT_ATOMS: atom_id res chain seq x y z
N MET A 1 20.10 0.79 1.49
CA MET A 1 19.25 -0.09 0.66
C MET A 1 18.18 0.74 -0.03
N ASN A 2 17.84 0.47 -1.29
CA ASN A 2 16.78 1.13 -2.07
C ASN A 2 15.67 0.12 -2.43
N ILE A 3 14.44 0.37 -1.99
CA ILE A 3 13.27 -0.47 -2.29
C ILE A 3 12.25 0.33 -3.09
N LEU A 4 11.85 -0.19 -4.25
CA LEU A 4 10.68 0.30 -4.99
C LEU A 4 9.43 -0.43 -4.49
N ALA A 5 8.44 0.30 -4.00
CA ALA A 5 7.17 -0.25 -3.51
C ALA A 5 6.00 0.19 -4.40
N ILE A 6 5.07 -0.73 -4.68
CA ILE A 6 3.88 -0.50 -5.51
C ILE A 6 2.62 -0.93 -4.75
N GLU A 7 1.61 -0.06 -4.72
CA GLU A 7 0.32 -0.27 -4.06
C GLU A 7 -0.82 0.08 -5.02
N THR A 8 -1.71 -0.91 -5.25
CA THR A 8 -2.89 -0.83 -6.14
C THR A 8 -4.03 -1.73 -5.64
N SER A 9 -4.21 -1.87 -4.32
CA SER A 9 -5.19 -2.79 -3.75
C SER A 9 -6.64 -2.34 -3.97
N CYS A 10 -6.90 -1.04 -4.09
CA CYS A 10 -8.26 -0.50 -4.21
C CYS A 10 -8.35 0.61 -5.27
N ASP A 11 -8.40 1.88 -4.85
CA ASP A 11 -8.64 3.06 -5.69
C ASP A 11 -7.55 4.14 -5.55
N GLU A 12 -6.50 3.88 -4.78
CA GLU A 12 -5.24 4.60 -4.83
C GLU A 12 -4.20 3.87 -5.67
N SER A 13 -3.57 4.59 -6.59
CA SER A 13 -2.34 4.14 -7.25
C SER A 13 -1.17 4.79 -6.53
N SER A 14 -0.31 4.00 -5.89
CA SER A 14 0.87 4.56 -5.22
C SER A 14 2.14 3.82 -5.61
N VAL A 15 3.20 4.61 -5.77
CA VAL A 15 4.58 4.11 -5.94
C VAL A 15 5.46 4.88 -4.97
N ALA A 16 6.32 4.17 -4.25
CA ALA A 16 7.27 4.77 -3.33
C ALA A 16 8.69 4.22 -3.54
N ILE A 17 9.70 5.03 -3.24
CA ILE A 17 11.07 4.55 -3.04
C ILE A 17 11.44 4.80 -1.58
N LEU A 18 11.74 3.72 -0.88
CA LEU A 18 12.32 3.75 0.46
C LEU A 18 13.84 3.62 0.34
N ARG A 19 14.57 4.63 0.79
CA ARG A 19 16.03 4.64 0.86
C ARG A 19 16.49 4.63 2.31
N GLU A 20 17.02 3.50 2.73
CA GLU A 20 17.66 3.35 4.03
C GLU A 20 18.96 4.15 4.10
N ARG A 21 19.16 4.84 5.22
CA ARG A 21 20.35 5.66 5.48
C ARG A 21 21.36 4.89 6.34
N SER A 22 22.64 5.05 6.04
CA SER A 22 23.74 4.38 6.76
C SER A 22 24.05 5.00 8.13
N ASP A 23 23.54 6.20 8.41
CA ASP A 23 23.73 6.96 9.65
C ASP A 23 22.77 6.52 10.78
N GLY A 24 21.89 5.55 10.52
CA GLY A 24 20.87 5.10 11.46
C GLY A 24 19.69 6.06 11.62
N ALA A 25 19.61 7.11 10.80
CA ALA A 25 18.44 7.98 10.75
C ALA A 25 17.27 7.31 10.01
N LEU A 26 16.08 7.93 10.12
CA LEU A 26 14.88 7.47 9.41
C LEU A 26 15.12 7.39 7.89
N PRO A 27 14.53 6.41 7.20
CA PRO A 27 14.70 6.26 5.76
C PRO A 27 14.18 7.50 5.01
N GLU A 28 14.83 7.83 3.90
CA GLU A 28 14.32 8.82 2.96
C GLU A 28 13.22 8.18 2.10
N ILE A 29 12.09 8.86 1.96
CA ILE A 29 10.92 8.36 1.23
C ILE A 29 10.59 9.33 0.09
N PHE A 30 10.61 8.80 -1.13
CA PHE A 30 9.99 9.43 -2.29
C PHE A 30 8.65 8.73 -2.50
N GLN A 31 7.60 9.48 -2.87
CA GLN A 31 6.28 8.89 -3.10
C GLN A 31 5.48 9.66 -4.15
N TYR A 32 4.71 8.91 -4.93
CA TYR A 32 3.63 9.42 -5.76
C TYR A 32 2.36 8.64 -5.46
N THR A 33 1.27 9.36 -5.23
CA THR A 33 -0.06 8.79 -5.00
C THR A 33 -1.09 9.53 -5.85
N ALA A 34 -1.90 8.78 -6.60
CA ALA A 34 -3.09 9.28 -7.26
C ALA A 34 -4.31 8.56 -6.68
N SER A 35 -5.22 9.33 -6.09
CA SER A 35 -6.51 8.83 -5.60
C SER A 35 -7.57 8.99 -6.68
N GLN A 36 -8.44 7.98 -6.81
CA GLN A 36 -9.52 7.95 -7.78
C GLN A 36 -10.88 8.39 -7.18
N ILE A 37 -10.88 9.03 -6.00
CA ILE A 37 -12.11 9.48 -5.32
C ILE A 37 -13.02 10.26 -6.26
N ASP A 38 -12.49 11.21 -7.03
CA ASP A 38 -13.30 12.04 -7.96
C ASP A 38 -13.93 11.21 -9.09
N VAL A 39 -13.26 10.14 -9.52
CA VAL A 39 -13.76 9.22 -10.56
C VAL A 39 -14.93 8.40 -10.01
N HIS A 40 -14.79 7.85 -8.80
CA HIS A 40 -15.79 6.96 -8.19
C HIS A 40 -16.90 7.72 -7.44
N LYS A 41 -16.76 9.03 -7.25
CA LYS A 41 -17.81 9.89 -6.71
C LYS A 41 -19.06 9.88 -7.59
N ALA A 42 -18.89 9.81 -8.91
CA ALA A 42 -19.99 9.74 -9.86
C ALA A 42 -20.84 8.46 -9.73
N THR A 43 -20.23 7.38 -9.26
CA THR A 43 -20.87 6.06 -9.08
C THR A 43 -21.29 5.78 -7.64
N GLY A 44 -20.89 6.65 -6.69
CA GLY A 44 -21.16 6.47 -5.27
C GLY A 44 -20.45 5.24 -4.70
N GLY A 45 -19.27 4.90 -5.22
CA GLY A 45 -18.50 3.74 -4.77
C GLY A 45 -17.54 3.25 -5.85
N VAL A 46 -16.52 2.50 -5.42
CA VAL A 46 -15.46 2.02 -6.29
C VAL A 46 -16.00 1.02 -7.32
N VAL A 47 -15.82 1.32 -8.60
CA VAL A 47 -16.10 0.40 -9.70
C VAL A 47 -14.80 -0.34 -10.06
N PRO A 48 -14.70 -1.67 -9.82
CA PRO A 48 -13.41 -2.38 -9.90
C PRO A 48 -12.69 -2.32 -11.25
N GLU A 49 -13.43 -2.35 -12.35
CA GLU A 49 -12.86 -2.24 -13.71
C GLU A 49 -12.34 -0.83 -14.00
N VAL A 50 -13.04 0.20 -13.54
CA VAL A 50 -12.60 1.59 -13.69
C VAL A 50 -11.33 1.80 -12.87
N ALA A 51 -11.30 1.29 -11.63
CA ALA A 51 -10.14 1.42 -10.77
C ALA A 51 -8.88 0.79 -11.36
N ALA A 52 -9.01 -0.41 -11.92
CA ALA A 52 -7.92 -1.08 -12.62
C ALA A 52 -7.37 -0.25 -13.80
N ARG A 53 -8.24 0.39 -14.60
CA ARG A 53 -7.81 1.22 -15.73
C ARG A 53 -7.05 2.46 -15.29
N GLU A 54 -7.52 3.11 -14.23
CA GLU A 54 -6.84 4.26 -13.66
C GLU A 54 -5.44 3.87 -13.16
N HIS A 55 -5.28 2.72 -12.47
CA HIS A 55 -3.96 2.21 -12.08
C HIS A 55 -3.03 2.02 -13.29
N VAL A 56 -3.51 1.41 -14.38
CA VAL A 56 -2.71 1.18 -15.60
C VAL A 56 -2.20 2.50 -16.18
N SER A 57 -3.04 3.54 -16.16
CA SER A 57 -2.73 4.82 -16.80
C SER A 57 -1.55 5.56 -16.12
N VAL A 58 -1.36 5.36 -14.82
CA VAL A 58 -0.37 6.12 -14.02
C VAL A 58 0.86 5.32 -13.61
N MET A 59 0.81 3.98 -13.61
CA MET A 59 1.84 3.16 -12.97
C MET A 59 3.24 3.37 -13.55
N ILE A 60 3.40 3.24 -14.86
CA ILE A 60 4.70 3.41 -15.52
C ILE A 60 5.21 4.86 -15.40
N PRO A 61 4.40 5.90 -15.66
CA PRO A 61 4.79 7.29 -15.38
C PRO A 61 5.28 7.51 -13.95
N PHE A 62 4.60 6.94 -12.94
CA PHE A 62 4.99 7.07 -11.53
C PHE A 62 6.36 6.45 -11.27
N VAL A 63 6.59 5.23 -11.75
CA VAL A 63 7.88 4.54 -11.61
C VAL A 63 9.01 5.32 -12.28
N GLN A 64 8.78 5.89 -13.47
CA GLN A 64 9.79 6.70 -14.16
C GLN A 64 10.09 8.01 -13.42
N ASN A 65 9.04 8.71 -12.98
CA ASN A 65 9.19 9.97 -12.28
C ASN A 65 9.88 9.79 -10.93
N ILE A 66 9.49 8.78 -10.14
CA ILE A 66 10.05 8.57 -8.81
C ILE A 66 11.53 8.17 -8.86
N LEU A 67 11.94 7.38 -9.86
CA LEU A 67 13.35 7.06 -10.08
C LEU A 67 14.15 8.31 -10.41
N ARG A 68 13.62 9.18 -11.28
CA ARG A 68 14.27 10.45 -11.63
C ARG A 68 14.40 11.35 -10.41
N ASP A 69 13.35 11.50 -9.62
CA ASP A 69 13.34 12.42 -8.48
C ASP A 69 14.19 11.90 -7.31
N ALA A 70 14.24 10.57 -7.14
CA ALA A 70 15.19 9.93 -6.24
C ALA A 70 16.65 9.97 -6.78
N GLY A 71 16.86 10.33 -8.05
CA GLY A 71 18.17 10.30 -8.69
C GLY A 71 18.75 8.90 -8.83
N LEU A 72 17.90 7.88 -9.02
CA LEU A 72 18.28 6.48 -9.13
C LEU A 72 18.09 5.94 -10.54
N GLN A 73 19.01 5.08 -10.96
CA GLN A 73 18.84 4.15 -12.07
C GLN A 73 18.23 2.84 -11.56
N PRO A 74 17.50 2.10 -12.41
CA PRO A 74 16.95 0.79 -12.03
C PRO A 74 17.98 -0.20 -11.48
N ALA A 75 19.23 -0.12 -11.96
CA ALA A 75 20.33 -0.96 -11.48
C ALA A 75 20.67 -0.73 -10.00
N GLU A 76 20.37 0.46 -9.46
CA GLU A 76 20.65 0.86 -8.08
C GLU A 76 19.53 0.48 -7.10
N LEU A 77 18.40 -0.04 -7.59
CA LEU A 77 17.39 -0.67 -6.74
C LEU A 77 17.90 -2.00 -6.20
N ASP A 78 17.64 -2.28 -4.93
CA ASP A 78 17.97 -3.57 -4.33
C ASP A 78 16.82 -4.56 -4.45
N ARG A 79 15.58 -4.07 -4.34
CA ARG A 79 14.36 -4.90 -4.24
C ARG A 79 13.15 -4.16 -4.80
N ILE A 80 12.17 -4.95 -5.25
CA ILE A 80 10.82 -4.47 -5.57
C ILE A 80 9.84 -5.14 -4.61
N ALA A 81 8.94 -4.34 -4.04
CA ALA A 81 7.85 -4.78 -3.19
C ALA A 81 6.52 -4.39 -3.83
N VAL A 82 5.52 -5.26 -3.72
CA VAL A 82 4.18 -4.98 -4.26
C VAL A 82 3.11 -5.55 -3.36
N THR A 83 2.03 -4.82 -3.19
CA THR A 83 0.86 -5.33 -2.47
C THR A 83 0.24 -6.49 -3.24
N SER A 84 0.22 -7.67 -2.61
CA SER A 84 -0.35 -8.90 -3.17
C SER A 84 -1.74 -9.24 -2.62
N GLY A 85 -2.23 -8.44 -1.66
CA GLY A 85 -3.57 -8.55 -1.09
C GLY A 85 -3.58 -8.28 0.43
N PRO A 86 -4.77 -8.24 1.05
CA PRO A 86 -6.10 -8.27 0.42
C PRO A 86 -6.37 -7.02 -0.44
N GLY A 87 -7.37 -7.09 -1.32
CA GLY A 87 -7.74 -6.01 -2.23
C GLY A 87 -8.62 -6.47 -3.39
N LEU A 88 -9.01 -5.52 -4.25
CA LEU A 88 -9.76 -5.78 -5.48
C LEU A 88 -8.87 -6.53 -6.46
N ILE A 89 -9.31 -7.72 -6.91
CA ILE A 89 -8.50 -8.61 -7.75
C ILE A 89 -8.01 -7.94 -9.03
N THR A 90 -8.86 -7.13 -9.68
CA THR A 90 -8.50 -6.41 -10.92
C THR A 90 -7.47 -5.33 -10.66
N SER A 91 -7.58 -4.61 -9.53
CA SER A 91 -6.61 -3.58 -9.13
C SER A 91 -5.27 -4.19 -8.71
N LEU A 92 -5.28 -5.24 -7.87
CA LEU A 92 -4.08 -5.96 -7.45
C LEU A 92 -3.29 -6.51 -8.65
N PHE A 93 -3.99 -7.03 -9.66
CA PHE A 93 -3.36 -7.59 -10.84
C PHE A 93 -2.49 -6.57 -11.58
N VAL A 94 -2.91 -5.30 -11.64
CA VAL A 94 -2.13 -4.23 -12.30
C VAL A 94 -0.80 -4.00 -11.59
N GLY A 95 -0.82 -3.84 -10.27
CA GLY A 95 0.40 -3.64 -9.47
C GLY A 95 1.31 -4.85 -9.54
N VAL A 96 0.76 -6.05 -9.30
CA VAL A 96 1.52 -7.31 -9.28
C VAL A 96 2.20 -7.57 -10.63
N GLU A 97 1.48 -7.47 -11.75
CA GLU A 97 2.08 -7.71 -13.06
C GLU A 97 3.08 -6.63 -13.46
N THR A 98 2.85 -5.38 -13.07
CA THR A 98 3.84 -4.31 -13.27
C THR A 98 5.12 -4.63 -12.48
N ALA A 99 5.00 -4.95 -11.20
CA ALA A 99 6.13 -5.27 -10.34
C ALA A 99 6.90 -6.51 -10.85
N ARG A 100 6.19 -7.55 -11.31
CA ARG A 100 6.79 -8.74 -11.93
C ARG A 100 7.56 -8.42 -13.20
N ALA A 101 6.99 -7.62 -14.09
CA ALA A 101 7.65 -7.21 -15.32
C ALA A 101 8.92 -6.39 -15.04
N LEU A 102 8.86 -5.44 -14.11
CA LEU A 102 9.99 -4.63 -13.69
C LEU A 102 11.08 -5.48 -13.01
N ALA A 103 10.70 -6.35 -12.08
CA ALA A 103 11.62 -7.24 -11.38
C ALA A 103 12.36 -8.17 -12.35
N TYR A 104 11.63 -8.73 -13.31
CA TYR A 104 12.21 -9.57 -14.36
C TYR A 104 13.14 -8.76 -15.27
N GLY A 105 12.70 -7.61 -15.79
CA GLY A 105 13.47 -6.79 -16.71
C GLY A 105 14.72 -6.16 -16.08
N TRP A 106 14.69 -5.86 -14.78
CA TRP A 106 15.80 -5.27 -14.04
C TRP A 106 16.61 -6.28 -13.22
N ASN A 107 16.25 -7.56 -13.30
CA ASN A 107 16.87 -8.65 -12.53
C ASN A 107 16.93 -8.34 -11.03
N LYS A 108 15.79 -7.98 -10.44
CA LYS A 108 15.64 -7.63 -9.03
C LYS A 108 14.78 -8.63 -8.28
N PRO A 109 15.08 -8.93 -7.00
CA PRO A 109 14.18 -9.66 -6.12
C PRO A 109 12.82 -8.96 -6.01
N LEU A 110 11.74 -9.76 -6.02
CA LEU A 110 10.36 -9.31 -5.88
C LEU A 110 9.74 -9.88 -4.60
N PHE A 111 9.05 -9.03 -3.84
CA PHE A 111 8.35 -9.42 -2.62
C PHE A 111 6.87 -9.03 -2.72
N GLY A 112 5.98 -10.01 -2.48
CA GLY A 112 4.58 -9.75 -2.23
C GLY A 112 4.38 -9.32 -0.78
N VAL A 113 3.65 -8.22 -0.58
CA VAL A 113 3.39 -7.62 0.73
C VAL A 113 1.90 -7.72 1.03
N ASN A 114 1.58 -8.04 2.29
CA ASN A 114 0.20 -7.98 2.75
C ASN A 114 -0.19 -6.50 3.02
N HIS A 115 -1.29 -6.06 2.44
CA HIS A 115 -1.77 -4.67 2.55
C HIS A 115 -1.96 -4.23 4.01
N ILE A 116 -2.53 -5.11 4.84
CA ILE A 116 -2.81 -4.83 6.26
C ILE A 116 -1.51 -4.80 7.07
N GLU A 117 -0.57 -5.68 6.77
CA GLU A 117 0.79 -5.58 7.33
C GLU A 117 1.44 -4.24 6.98
N GLY A 118 1.25 -3.75 5.75
CA GLY A 118 1.68 -2.42 5.34
C GLY A 118 1.12 -1.29 6.22
N HIS A 119 -0.20 -1.31 6.48
CA HIS A 119 -0.85 -0.35 7.39
C HIS A 119 -0.26 -0.38 8.80
N ILE A 120 -0.01 -1.56 9.34
CA ILE A 120 0.59 -1.69 10.68
C ILE A 120 2.03 -1.18 10.66
N ALA A 121 2.81 -1.60 9.67
CA ALA A 121 4.22 -1.25 9.53
C ALA A 121 4.47 0.24 9.32
N ALA A 122 3.51 0.98 8.75
CA ALA A 122 3.59 2.42 8.60
C ALA A 122 3.86 3.14 9.93
N ASN A 123 3.32 2.65 11.04
CA ASN A 123 3.57 3.22 12.38
C ASN A 123 5.05 3.15 12.77
N PHE A 124 5.80 2.16 12.28
CA PHE A 124 7.22 1.99 12.62
C PHE A 124 8.14 2.93 11.82
N LEU A 125 7.62 3.63 10.80
CA LEU A 125 8.39 4.63 10.05
C LEU A 125 8.69 5.87 10.90
N GLU A 126 7.75 6.26 11.77
CA GLU A 126 7.91 7.43 12.66
C GLU A 126 8.11 7.04 14.13
N HIS A 127 7.71 5.82 14.52
CA HIS A 127 7.79 5.34 15.89
C HIS A 127 8.68 4.10 16.00
N THR A 128 9.97 4.32 16.15
CA THR A 128 10.98 3.24 16.26
C THR A 128 10.97 2.51 17.61
N ASN A 129 10.26 3.04 18.61
CA ASN A 129 10.34 2.58 20.00
C ASN A 129 9.08 1.82 20.45
N VAL A 130 8.35 1.20 19.53
CA VAL A 130 7.21 0.34 19.89
C VAL A 130 7.72 -0.86 20.69
N VAL A 131 7.20 -1.03 21.90
CA VAL A 131 7.53 -2.14 22.78
C VAL A 131 6.54 -3.28 22.56
N PHE A 132 7.05 -4.50 22.43
CA PHE A 132 6.26 -5.71 22.26
C PHE A 132 6.17 -6.49 23.59
N PRO A 133 5.06 -7.20 23.86
CA PRO A 133 3.91 -7.39 22.97
C PRO A 133 3.06 -6.12 22.81
N ALA A 134 2.43 -5.96 21.64
CA ALA A 134 1.60 -4.83 21.29
C ALA A 134 0.23 -5.28 20.79
N ILE A 135 -0.72 -4.34 20.71
CA ILE A 135 -2.01 -4.53 20.03
C ILE A 135 -2.06 -3.54 18.87
N ALA A 136 -2.35 -4.04 17.66
CA ALA A 136 -2.63 -3.21 16.50
C ALA A 136 -4.15 -3.18 16.27
N LEU A 137 -4.72 -1.97 16.27
CA LEU A 137 -6.10 -1.72 15.86
C LEU A 137 -6.08 -1.20 14.41
N VAL A 138 -6.52 -2.04 13.48
CA VAL A 138 -6.61 -1.70 12.06
C VAL A 138 -8.01 -1.19 11.78
N VAL A 139 -8.15 0.07 11.37
CA VAL A 139 -9.44 0.69 11.05
C VAL A 139 -9.32 1.42 9.71
N SER A 140 -9.94 0.88 8.68
CA SER A 140 -9.97 1.42 7.33
C SER A 140 -11.40 1.38 6.75
N GLY A 141 -11.54 1.74 5.47
CA GLY A 141 -12.80 1.59 4.74
C GLY A 141 -13.31 0.15 4.73
N GLY A 142 -12.41 -0.84 4.58
CA GLY A 142 -12.78 -2.25 4.45
C GLY A 142 -12.35 -3.17 5.60
N HIS A 143 -11.63 -2.65 6.61
CA HIS A 143 -11.11 -3.48 7.70
C HIS A 143 -11.38 -2.82 9.05
N THR A 144 -11.81 -3.61 10.03
CA THR A 144 -11.90 -3.22 11.43
C THR A 144 -11.52 -4.43 12.26
N GLU A 145 -10.24 -4.49 12.64
CA GLU A 145 -9.59 -5.67 13.21
C GLU A 145 -8.69 -5.30 14.38
N LEU A 146 -8.59 -6.20 15.35
CA LEU A 146 -7.75 -6.07 16.53
C LEU A 146 -6.80 -7.26 16.55
N LEU A 147 -5.51 -6.97 16.40
CA LEU A 147 -4.44 -7.94 16.22
C LEU A 147 -3.49 -7.89 17.43
N TYR A 148 -3.22 -9.04 18.03
CA TYR A 148 -2.16 -9.20 19.02
C TYR A 148 -0.82 -9.39 18.29
N MET A 149 0.18 -8.62 18.70
CA MET A 149 1.53 -8.68 18.15
C MET A 149 2.49 -9.09 19.25
N PRO A 150 2.85 -10.39 19.39
CA PRO A 150 3.83 -10.81 20.38
C PRO A 150 5.24 -10.29 20.06
N LYS A 151 5.55 -10.07 18.78
CA LYS A 151 6.82 -9.54 18.25
C LYS A 151 6.61 -8.95 16.85
N PRO A 152 7.56 -8.15 16.31
CA PRO A 152 7.44 -7.61 14.94
C PRO A 152 7.17 -8.69 13.90
N GLY A 153 6.26 -8.43 12.96
CA GLY A 153 5.91 -9.34 11.86
C GLY A 153 5.11 -10.58 12.27
N VAL A 154 4.70 -10.70 13.54
CA VAL A 154 3.83 -11.79 14.01
C VAL A 154 2.52 -11.19 14.49
N TYR A 155 1.42 -11.70 13.94
CA TYR A 155 0.08 -11.20 14.17
C TYR A 155 -0.86 -12.36 14.53
N GLU A 156 -1.68 -12.16 15.55
CA GLU A 156 -2.75 -13.08 15.95
C GLU A 156 -4.06 -12.29 16.00
N LEU A 157 -5.08 -12.72 15.25
CA LEU A 157 -6.38 -12.07 15.24
C LEU A 157 -7.11 -12.30 16.57
N ILE A 158 -7.39 -11.21 17.29
CA ILE A 158 -8.18 -11.23 18.52
C ILE A 158 -9.66 -11.00 18.21
N GLY A 159 -9.96 -10.09 17.27
CA GLY A 159 -11.33 -9.77 16.89
C GLY A 159 -11.41 -8.95 15.61
N ALA A 160 -12.54 -9.07 14.92
CA ALA A 160 -12.85 -8.32 13.71
C ALA A 160 -14.33 -7.93 13.72
N THR A 161 -14.69 -6.93 12.92
CA THR A 161 -16.10 -6.66 12.60
C THR A 161 -16.76 -7.91 11.99
N ARG A 162 -18.07 -8.04 12.19
CA ARG A 162 -18.89 -9.13 11.62
C ARG A 162 -19.70 -8.68 10.41
N ASP A 163 -19.76 -7.37 10.19
CA ASP A 163 -20.54 -6.72 9.15
C ASP A 163 -19.74 -5.53 8.60
N ASP A 164 -20.17 -4.30 8.85
CA ASP A 164 -19.55 -3.11 8.31
C ASP A 164 -18.23 -2.84 9.04
N ALA A 165 -17.20 -2.51 8.27
CA ALA A 165 -16.03 -1.86 8.85
C ALA A 165 -16.41 -0.44 9.32
N ALA A 166 -15.64 0.11 10.24
CA ALA A 166 -15.90 1.44 10.77
C ALA A 166 -15.89 2.49 9.64
N GLY A 167 -14.92 2.44 8.72
CA GLY A 167 -14.87 3.35 7.58
C GLY A 167 -16.08 3.23 6.67
N GLU A 168 -16.49 2.00 6.30
CA GLU A 168 -17.71 1.76 5.54
C GLU A 168 -18.98 2.30 6.23
N CYS A 169 -19.07 2.14 7.55
CA CYS A 169 -20.18 2.68 8.34
C CYS A 169 -20.22 4.22 8.26
N PHE A 170 -19.05 4.88 8.33
CA PHE A 170 -18.94 6.33 8.11
C PHE A 170 -19.40 6.73 6.70
N ASP A 171 -18.96 6.02 5.66
CA ASP A 171 -19.31 6.33 4.27
C ASP A 171 -20.81 6.17 4.00
N LYS A 172 -21.42 5.10 4.53
CA LYS A 172 -22.87 4.87 4.41
C LYS A 172 -23.66 5.95 5.15
N CYS A 173 -23.26 6.29 6.38
CA CYS A 173 -23.91 7.34 7.16
C CYS A 173 -23.81 8.70 6.46
N ALA A 174 -22.62 9.07 5.97
CA ALA A 174 -22.40 10.31 5.24
C ALA A 174 -23.31 10.41 4.00
N ARG A 175 -23.44 9.32 3.23
CA ARG A 175 -24.34 9.27 2.06
C ARG A 175 -25.80 9.51 2.40
N VAL A 176 -26.27 9.01 3.54
CA VAL A 176 -27.65 9.23 4.00
C VAL A 176 -27.89 10.69 4.40
N LEU A 177 -26.86 11.38 4.87
CA LEU A 177 -26.95 12.78 5.33
C LEU A 177 -26.87 13.81 4.18
N GLY A 178 -26.33 13.43 3.01
CA GLY A 178 -26.15 14.32 1.84
C GLY A 178 -24.86 15.12 1.90
#